data_AF-A0A947HVK4-F1
#
_entry.id   AF-A0A947HVK4-F1
#
_cell.length_a   1.000
_cell.length_b   1.000
_cell.length_c   1.000
_cell.angle_alpha   90.00
_cell.angle_beta   90.00
_cell.angle_gamma   90.00
#
_symmetry.space_group_name_H-M   'P 1'
#
loop_
_entity.id
_entity.type
_entity.pdbx_description
1 polymer ?
#
loop_
_entity_poly.entity_id
_entity_poly.type
_entity_poly.pdbx_seq_one_letter_code
_entity_poly.pdbx_strand_id
1 'polypeptide(L)' 'MNLTLTIDDALAEHASAVAATRGKSLGELVRELLEAATGLHDGAARVQELEALWASSTGDAKGQRMRREDAYQDRVK' A
#
# COMPACT_ATOMS: atom_id res chain seq x y z
N MET A 1 -11.61 -15.21 5.51
CA MET A 1 -12.26 -16.36 4.84
C MET A 1 -11.19 -17.12 4.06
N ASN A 2 -11.25 -18.45 4.02
CA ASN A 2 -10.28 -19.28 3.30
C ASN A 2 -10.87 -19.68 1.95
N LEU A 3 -10.08 -19.52 0.88
CA LEU A 3 -10.42 -19.87 -0.50
C LEU A 3 -9.43 -20.93 -0.99
N THR A 4 -9.91 -22.01 -1.59
CA THR A 4 -9.07 -23.01 -2.27
C THR A 4 -9.07 -22.69 -3.76
N LEU A 5 -7.88 -22.53 -4.34
CA LEU A 5 -7.69 -22.25 -5.76
C LEU A 5 -7.05 -23.47 -6.41
N THR A 6 -7.63 -24.00 -7.48
CA THR A 6 -7.01 -25.06 -8.29
C THR A 6 -6.24 -24.39 -9.42
N ILE A 7 -4.92 -24.55 -9.41
CA ILE A 7 -4.00 -24.03 -10.43
C ILE A 7 -2.98 -25.10 -10.78
N ASP A 8 -2.35 -24.95 -11.93
CA ASP A 8 -1.23 -25.79 -12.34
C ASP A 8 0.00 -25.56 -11.43
N ASP A 9 0.77 -26.62 -11.20
CA ASP A 9 1.93 -26.59 -10.30
C ASP A 9 3.03 -25.64 -10.80
N ALA A 10 3.27 -25.57 -12.11
CA ALA A 10 4.28 -24.66 -12.66
C ALA A 10 3.85 -23.20 -12.49
N LEU A 11 2.55 -22.93 -12.60
CA LEU A 11 2.00 -21.60 -12.30
C LEU A 11 2.13 -21.24 -10.82
N ALA A 12 1.88 -22.19 -9.91
CA ALA A 12 2.03 -21.98 -8.47
C ALA A 12 3.48 -21.67 -8.08
N GLU A 13 4.44 -22.41 -8.64
CA GLU A 13 5.88 -22.16 -8.46
C GLU A 13 6.29 -20.79 -8.98
N HIS A 14 5.88 -20.45 -10.21
CA HIS A 14 6.21 -19.16 -10.81
C HIS A 14 5.63 -17.99 -10.02
N ALA A 15 4.36 -18.08 -9.61
CA ALA A 15 3.70 -17.06 -8.80
C ALA A 15 4.37 -16.91 -7.42
N SER A 16 4.82 -18.02 -6.82
CA SER A 16 5.54 -17.99 -5.55
C SER A 16 6.90 -17.30 -5.68
N ALA A 17 7.63 -17.55 -6.77
CA ALA A 17 8.88 -16.85 -7.06
C ALA A 17 8.64 -15.33 -7.22
N VAL A 18 7.61 -14.93 -7.97
CA VAL A 18 7.25 -13.50 -8.12
C VAL A 18 6.89 -12.88 -6.77
N ALA A 19 6.10 -13.55 -5.94
CA ALA A 19 5.75 -13.07 -4.62
C ALA A 19 7.01 -12.86 -3.74
N ALA A 20 7.94 -13.82 -3.76
CA ALA A 20 9.20 -13.75 -3.03
C ALA A 20 10.07 -12.57 -3.46
N THR A 21 10.15 -12.24 -4.76
CA THR A 21 10.89 -11.04 -5.22
C THR A 21 10.33 -9.73 -4.65
N ARG A 22 9.06 -9.73 -4.25
CA ARG A 22 8.37 -8.58 -3.63
C ARG A 22 8.35 -8.65 -2.10
N GLY A 23 8.99 -9.66 -1.51
CA GLY A 23 8.98 -9.90 -0.06
C GLY A 23 7.62 -10.33 0.48
N LYS A 24 6.76 -10.94 -0.35
CA LYS A 24 5.39 -11.34 0.00
C LYS A 24 5.20 -12.85 -0.14
N SER A 25 4.26 -13.40 0.61
CA SER A 25 3.75 -14.75 0.36
C SER A 25 2.83 -14.77 -0.87
N LEU A 26 2.67 -15.95 -1.48
CA LEU A 26 1.73 -16.14 -2.58
C LEU A 26 0.30 -15.72 -2.21
N GLY A 27 -0.13 -16.05 -0.98
CA GLY A 27 -1.47 -15.69 -0.49
C GLY A 27 -1.66 -14.18 -0.35
N GLU A 28 -0.65 -13.44 0.09
CA GLU A 28 -0.70 -11.97 0.15
C GLU A 28 -0.75 -11.36 -1.25
N LEU A 29 0.03 -11.89 -2.19
CA LEU A 29 0.00 -11.43 -3.58
C LEU A 29 -1.36 -11.67 -4.23
N VAL A 30 -1.95 -12.86 -4.04
CA VAL A 30 -3.29 -13.19 -4.56
C VAL A 30 -4.34 -12.27 -3.94
N ARG A 31 -4.26 -12.00 -2.64
CA ARG A 31 -5.17 -11.07 -1.97
C ARG A 31 -5.07 -9.67 -2.58
N GLU A 32 -3.87 -9.12 -2.74
CA GLU A 32 -3.70 -7.79 -3.34
C GLU A 32 -4.23 -7.71 -4.77
N LEU A 33 -4.02 -8.75 -5.58
CA LEU A 33 -4.56 -8.81 -6.94
C LEU A 33 -6.09 -8.83 -6.94
N LEU A 34 -6.72 -9.56 -6.02
CA LEU A 34 -8.17 -9.58 -5.88
C LEU A 34 -8.71 -8.24 -5.38
N GLU A 35 -8.04 -7.61 -4.41
CA GLU A 35 -8.41 -6.28 -3.91
C GLU A 35 -8.30 -5.22 -5.01
N ALA A 36 -7.24 -5.27 -5.82
CA ALA A 36 -7.08 -4.38 -6.98
C ALA A 36 -8.16 -4.64 -8.04
N ALA A 37 -8.43 -5.91 -8.37
CA ALA A 37 -9.41 -6.29 -9.39
C ALA A 37 -10.85 -5.96 -8.98
N THR A 38 -11.14 -5.96 -7.67
CA THR A 38 -12.48 -5.65 -7.13
C THR A 38 -12.65 -4.17 -6.77
N GLY A 39 -11.65 -3.34 -7.02
CA GLY A 39 -11.71 -1.90 -6.70
C GLY A 39 -11.65 -1.62 -5.19
N LEU A 40 -11.26 -2.58 -4.36
CA LEU A 40 -10.93 -2.33 -2.95
C LEU A 40 -9.72 -1.39 -2.83
N HIS A 41 -8.83 -1.41 -3.81
CA HIS A 41 -7.90 -0.30 -4.10
C HIS A 41 -8.42 0.52 -5.28
N ASP A 42 -9.49 1.29 -5.07
CA ASP A 42 -9.97 2.22 -6.08
C ASP A 42 -8.94 3.36 -6.25
N GLY A 43 -8.12 3.23 -7.29
CA GLY A 43 -7.12 4.23 -7.64
C GLY A 43 -7.75 5.60 -7.91
N ALA A 44 -8.97 5.65 -8.44
CA ALA A 44 -9.69 6.91 -8.65
C ALA A 44 -10.10 7.54 -7.32
N ALA A 45 -10.60 6.74 -6.36
CA ALA A 45 -10.89 7.24 -5.01
C ALA A 45 -9.63 7.75 -4.30
N ARG A 46 -8.48 7.08 -4.45
CA ARG A 46 -7.21 7.56 -3.88
C ARG A 46 -6.68 8.83 -4.52
N VAL A 47 -6.83 8.98 -5.84
CA VAL A 47 -6.48 10.22 -6.53
C VAL A 47 -7.38 11.36 -6.04
N GLN A 48 -8.68 11.09 -5.90
CA GLN A 48 -9.63 12.09 -5.40
C GLN A 48 -9.36 12.49 -3.95
N GLU A 49 -8.98 11.54 -3.09
CA GLU A 49 -8.53 11.80 -1.73
C GLU A 49 -7.25 12.65 -1.71
N LEU A 50 -6.26 12.31 -2.55
CA LEU A 50 -5.03 13.08 -2.69
C LEU A 50 -5.31 14.52 -3.14
N GLU A 51 -6.16 14.71 -4.15
CA GLU A 51 -6.56 16.03 -4.65
C GLU A 51 -7.27 16.85 -3.57
N ALA A 52 -8.16 16.22 -2.79
CA ALA A 52 -8.84 16.87 -1.67
C ALA A 52 -7.85 17.32 -0.58
N LEU A 53 -6.92 16.45 -0.20
CA LEU A 53 -5.86 16.77 0.77
C LEU A 53 -4.97 17.91 0.27
N TRP A 54 -4.59 17.89 -1.00
CA TRP A 54 -3.79 18.94 -1.62
C TRP A 54 -4.55 20.28 -1.64
N ALA A 55 -5.81 20.28 -2.06
CA ALA A 55 -6.64 21.48 -2.08
C ALA A 55 -6.89 22.06 -0.68
N SER A 56 -6.99 21.20 0.34
CA SER A 56 -7.15 21.62 1.74
C SER A 56 -5.85 22.09 2.41
N SER A 57 -4.70 21.80 1.80
CA SER A 57 -3.39 22.14 2.35
C SER A 57 -2.89 23.44 1.76
N THR A 58 -2.67 24.45 2.61
CA THR A 58 -2.03 25.70 2.21
C THR A 58 -0.53 25.55 1.93
N GLY A 59 0.05 24.39 2.27
CA GLY A 59 1.40 23.98 1.87
C GLY A 59 2.47 25.06 2.01
N ASP A 60 2.59 25.71 3.16
CA ASP A 60 3.64 26.71 3.39
C ASP A 60 4.54 26.30 4.54
N ALA A 61 5.57 25.52 4.21
CA ALA A 61 6.63 25.19 5.16
C ALA A 61 7.51 26.42 5.50
N LYS A 62 7.36 27.58 4.84
CA LYS A 62 8.17 28.81 5.06
C LYS A 62 9.69 28.58 5.16
N GLY A 63 10.21 27.56 4.47
CA GLY A 63 11.62 27.15 4.57
C GLY A 63 12.01 26.48 5.90
N GLN A 64 11.05 26.14 6.75
CA GLN A 64 11.25 25.44 8.00
C GLN A 64 11.71 24.01 7.72
N ARG A 65 12.92 23.69 8.18
CA ARG A 65 13.50 22.35 8.06
C ARG A 65 12.90 21.48 9.15
N MET A 66 11.95 20.61 8.78
CA MET A 66 11.40 19.62 9.70
C MET A 66 12.50 18.62 10.07
N ARG A 67 12.89 18.59 11.35
CA ARG A 67 13.78 17.54 11.85
C ARG A 67 12.95 16.43 12.44
N ARG A 68 13.45 15.20 12.32
CA ARG A 68 12.74 14.02 12.82
C ARG A 68 12.52 14.12 14.33
N GLU A 69 13.49 14.67 15.07
CA GLU A 69 13.43 14.79 16.53
C GLU A 69 12.29 15.71 16.99
N ASP A 70 11.96 16.74 16.22
CA ASP A 70 10.89 17.70 16.54
C ASP A 70 9.51 17.01 16.58
N ALA A 71 9.31 15.97 15.76
CA ALA A 71 8.04 15.23 15.70
C ALA A 71 7.79 14.31 16.90
N TYR A 72 8.80 14.03 17.73
CA TYR A 72 8.70 13.12 18.88
C TYR A 72 8.90 13.81 20.24
N GLN A 73 9.08 15.14 20.28
CA GLN A 73 9.32 15.88 21.52
C GLN A 73 8.24 15.65 22.59
N ASP A 74 6.97 15.50 22.19
CA ASP A 74 5.85 15.28 23.11
C ASP A 74 5.67 13.82 23.56
N ARG A 75 6.43 12.87 22.98
CA ARG A 75 6.31 11.43 23.27
C ARG A 75 7.37 10.93 24.25
N VAL A 76 8.28 11.79 24.70
CA VAL A 76 9.29 11.47 25.73
C VAL A 76 8.90 12.20 27.01
N LYS A 77 8.15 11.53 27.88
CA LYS A 77 8.03 11.84 29.31
C LYS A 77 8.60 10.67 30.10
#